data_AF-W9ZGA8-F1
#
_entry.id   AF-W9ZGA8-F1
#
_cell.length_a   1.000
_cell.length_b   1.000
_cell.length_c   1.000
_cell.angle_alpha   90.00
_cell.angle_beta   90.00
_cell.angle_gamma   90.00
#
_symmetry.space_group_name_H-M   'P 1'
#
loop_
_entity.id
_entity.type
_entity.pdbx_description
1 polymer ?
#
loop_
_entity_poly.entity_id
_entity_poly.type
_entity_poly.pdbx_seq_one_letter_code
_entity_poly.pdbx_strand_id
1 'polypeptide(L)'
;MRFQFTLTAVLQGRLPIRKMLLHWFLCFFGNLAGSLFVMSIIMGYGGVFDASPYKEVVISFASKKQISPQVHQIFLKAIGCNWLVCLAVFLGIQAKDLASKVIGMWWPIFAFVVLGLEHVVANMFYMSLAIWLKTPDLTVGLYIWKGMIPATIGNIIGGGMFVGVYYWYMYLFDEDPVKIDGVEYQGPHVDSHMHMHFLANRNKSTVTDEESRIESAPVSVPASVLAK
;
A
#
# COMPACT_ATOMS: atom_id res chain seq x y z
N MET A 1 -2.31 8.41 -0.37
CA MET A 1 -1.52 8.47 0.88
C MET A 1 -0.27 7.61 0.68
N ARG A 2 0.90 8.02 1.16
CA ARG A 2 2.19 7.37 0.84
C ARG A 2 2.54 6.24 1.82
N PHE A 3 1.67 5.23 1.92
CA PHE A 3 1.82 4.14 2.89
C PHE A 3 3.15 3.38 2.74
N GLN A 4 3.54 3.05 1.50
CA GLN A 4 4.79 2.36 1.19
C GLN A 4 6.02 3.11 1.74
N PHE A 5 6.21 4.37 1.36
CA PHE A 5 7.43 5.13 1.71
C PHE A 5 7.57 5.40 3.19
N THR A 6 6.49 5.84 3.84
CA THR A 6 6.58 6.18 5.27
C THR A 6 6.81 4.95 6.12
N LEU A 7 6.28 3.79 5.74
CA LEU A 7 6.53 2.55 6.46
C LEU A 7 7.97 2.06 6.24
N THR A 8 8.47 2.04 5.00
CA THR A 8 9.88 1.72 4.73
C THR A 8 10.83 2.65 5.49
N ALA A 9 10.52 3.96 5.58
CA ALA A 9 11.32 4.91 6.34
C ALA A 9 11.29 4.66 7.85
N VAL A 10 10.15 4.21 8.41
CA VAL A 10 10.05 3.79 9.81
C VAL A 10 10.87 2.54 10.07
N LEU A 11 10.79 1.54 9.18
CA LEU A 11 11.55 0.28 9.31
C LEU A 11 13.07 0.53 9.26
N GLN A 12 13.51 1.48 8.44
CA GLN A 12 14.92 1.90 8.40
C GLN A 12 15.32 2.84 9.55
N GLY A 13 14.42 3.11 10.50
CA GLY A 13 14.70 4.00 11.63
C GLY A 13 14.84 5.48 11.28
N ARG A 14 14.46 5.90 10.06
CA ARG A 14 14.62 7.28 9.55
C ARG A 14 13.43 8.19 9.82
N LEU A 15 12.29 7.63 10.23
CA LEU A 15 11.07 8.37 10.53
C LEU A 15 10.45 7.85 11.83
N PRO A 16 10.19 8.71 12.84
CA PRO A 16 9.47 8.26 14.02
C PRO A 16 8.00 7.97 13.68
N ILE A 17 7.47 6.88 14.26
CA ILE A 17 6.09 6.41 14.06
C ILE A 17 5.06 7.53 14.27
N ARG A 18 5.28 8.39 15.27
CA ARG A 18 4.38 9.53 15.55
C ARG A 18 4.27 10.49 14.35
N LYS A 19 5.39 10.80 13.69
CA LYS A 19 5.40 11.67 12.49
C LYS A 19 4.75 10.96 11.30
N MET A 20 4.96 9.65 11.16
CA MET A 20 4.26 8.85 10.14
C MET A 20 2.74 8.92 10.33
N LEU A 21 2.24 8.65 11.54
CA LEU A 21 0.80 8.68 11.83
C LEU A 21 0.21 10.08 11.66
N LEU A 22 0.92 11.13 12.08
CA LEU A 22 0.49 12.52 11.83
C LEU A 22 0.43 12.83 10.34
N HIS A 23 1.43 12.40 9.56
CA HIS A 23 1.43 12.58 8.11
C HIS A 23 0.24 11.85 7.47
N TRP A 24 -0.03 10.61 7.88
CA TRP A 24 -1.19 9.86 7.40
C TRP A 24 -2.50 10.58 7.74
N PHE A 25 -2.65 11.03 8.98
CA PHE A 25 -3.81 11.79 9.41
C PHE A 25 -4.01 13.06 8.55
N LEU A 26 -2.99 13.90 8.42
CA LEU A 26 -3.07 15.14 7.63
C LEU A 26 -3.38 14.86 6.16
N CYS A 27 -2.74 13.87 5.55
CA CYS A 27 -3.04 13.46 4.17
C CYS A 27 -4.46 12.91 4.03
N PHE A 28 -4.99 12.21 5.03
CA PHE A 28 -6.34 11.65 4.99
C PHE A 28 -7.36 12.78 4.88
N PHE A 29 -7.28 13.74 5.81
CA PHE A 29 -8.23 14.85 5.88
C PHE A 29 -8.01 15.86 4.75
N GLY A 30 -6.77 16.09 4.30
CA GLY A 30 -6.51 16.90 3.11
C GLY A 30 -7.13 16.30 1.85
N ASN A 31 -7.01 14.98 1.65
CA ASN A 31 -7.65 14.29 0.53
C ASN A 31 -9.17 14.32 0.63
N LEU A 32 -9.73 14.14 1.83
CA LEU A 32 -11.17 14.20 2.06
C LEU A 32 -11.69 15.62 1.77
N ALA A 33 -11.03 16.65 2.29
CA ALA A 33 -11.40 18.05 2.06
C ALA A 33 -11.36 18.40 0.56
N GLY A 34 -10.29 18.03 -0.14
CA GLY A 34 -10.19 18.21 -1.59
C GLY A 34 -11.28 17.45 -2.36
N SER A 35 -11.56 16.21 -1.96
CA SER A 35 -12.62 15.39 -2.58
C SER A 35 -14.01 16.00 -2.39
N LEU A 36 -14.30 16.51 -1.19
CA LEU A 36 -15.55 17.20 -0.88
C LEU A 36 -15.66 18.54 -1.61
N PHE A 37 -14.57 19.28 -1.76
CA PHE A 37 -14.54 20.52 -2.55
C PHE A 37 -14.90 20.24 -4.02
N VAL A 38 -14.22 19.29 -4.66
CA VAL A 38 -14.49 18.94 -6.07
C VAL A 38 -15.92 18.40 -6.22
N MET A 39 -16.35 17.53 -5.30
CA MET A 39 -17.70 16.99 -5.32
C MET A 39 -18.76 18.09 -5.18
N SER A 40 -18.66 18.96 -4.17
CA SER A 40 -19.71 19.94 -3.87
C SER A 40 -19.70 21.11 -4.85
N ILE A 41 -18.55 21.76 -5.06
CA ILE A 41 -18.44 23.01 -5.81
C ILE A 41 -18.45 22.76 -7.31
N ILE A 42 -17.63 21.81 -7.79
CA ILE A 42 -17.45 21.59 -9.23
C ILE A 42 -18.56 20.69 -9.78
N MET A 43 -18.79 19.54 -9.15
CA MET A 43 -19.70 18.52 -9.70
C MET A 43 -21.15 18.71 -9.26
N GLY A 44 -21.35 19.00 -7.97
CA GLY A 44 -22.66 19.13 -7.32
C GLY A 44 -23.39 20.39 -7.75
N TYR A 45 -22.88 21.57 -7.37
CA TYR A 45 -23.46 22.85 -7.82
C TYR A 45 -23.34 23.07 -9.34
N GLY A 46 -22.36 22.45 -9.98
CA GLY A 46 -22.27 22.43 -11.45
C GLY A 46 -23.30 21.54 -12.15
N GLY A 47 -24.06 20.72 -11.41
CA GLY A 47 -25.12 19.86 -11.96
C GLY A 47 -24.62 18.78 -12.93
N VAL A 48 -23.33 18.44 -12.89
CA VAL A 48 -22.66 17.61 -13.93
C VAL A 48 -23.27 16.22 -14.05
N PHE A 49 -23.81 15.68 -12.95
CA PHE A 49 -24.35 14.32 -12.87
C PHE A 49 -25.87 14.27 -12.60
N ASP A 50 -26.59 15.39 -12.72
CA ASP A 50 -28.01 15.44 -12.36
C ASP A 50 -28.92 14.77 -13.39
N ALA A 51 -28.52 14.76 -14.66
CA ALA A 51 -29.27 14.16 -15.75
C ALA A 51 -29.05 12.64 -15.86
N SER A 52 -30.08 11.93 -16.32
CA SER A 52 -29.94 10.54 -16.80
C SER A 52 -29.14 10.54 -18.10
N PRO A 53 -28.23 9.56 -18.34
CA PRO A 53 -27.99 8.34 -17.56
C PRO A 53 -26.92 8.49 -16.46
N TYR A 54 -26.27 9.64 -16.35
CA TYR A 54 -25.10 9.82 -15.46
C TYR A 54 -25.45 9.59 -13.99
N LYS A 55 -26.60 10.11 -13.53
CA LYS A 55 -27.09 9.90 -12.17
C LYS A 55 -27.26 8.42 -11.83
N GLU A 56 -27.88 7.67 -12.73
CA GLU A 56 -28.18 6.24 -12.55
C GLU A 56 -26.89 5.40 -12.49
N VAL A 57 -25.89 5.76 -13.30
CA VAL A 57 -24.57 5.12 -13.27
C VAL A 57 -23.88 5.33 -11.92
N VAL A 58 -23.94 6.55 -11.35
CA VAL A 58 -23.35 6.82 -10.02
C VAL A 58 -24.06 6.03 -8.92
N ILE A 59 -25.39 6.00 -8.95
CA ILE A 59 -26.20 5.22 -8.00
C ILE A 59 -25.84 3.72 -8.08
N SER A 60 -25.84 3.16 -9.31
CA SER A 60 -25.49 1.76 -9.55
C SER A 60 -24.07 1.42 -9.10
N PHE A 61 -23.12 2.32 -9.38
CA PHE A 61 -21.73 2.19 -8.95
C PHE A 61 -21.62 2.13 -7.43
N ALA A 62 -22.26 3.06 -6.71
CA ALA A 62 -22.21 3.11 -5.26
C ALA A 62 -22.88 1.90 -4.60
N SER A 63 -24.02 1.44 -5.13
CA SER A 63 -24.69 0.24 -4.65
C SER A 63 -23.80 -0.99 -4.76
N LYS A 64 -23.19 -1.22 -5.93
CA LYS A 64 -22.28 -2.36 -6.15
C LYS A 64 -21.00 -2.29 -5.32
N LYS A 65 -20.56 -1.08 -4.96
CA LYS A 65 -19.27 -0.86 -4.28
C LYS A 65 -19.38 -0.84 -2.76
N GLN A 66 -20.49 -0.37 -2.19
CA GLN A 66 -20.65 -0.17 -0.74
C GLN A 66 -21.87 -0.85 -0.14
N ILE A 67 -22.98 -0.94 -0.87
CA ILE A 67 -24.24 -1.47 -0.33
C ILE A 67 -24.30 -2.98 -0.45
N SER A 68 -24.05 -3.54 -1.64
CA SER A 68 -24.11 -4.98 -1.89
C SER A 68 -23.02 -5.81 -1.18
N PRO A 69 -21.72 -5.44 -1.21
CA PRO A 69 -20.67 -6.29 -0.65
C PRO A 69 -20.67 -6.26 0.88
N GLN A 70 -20.16 -7.31 1.50
CA GLN A 70 -19.95 -7.37 2.95
C GLN A 70 -18.66 -6.63 3.37
N VAL A 71 -18.55 -6.28 4.66
CA VAL A 71 -17.38 -5.56 5.21
C VAL A 71 -16.06 -6.25 4.88
N HIS A 72 -16.00 -7.58 5.03
CA HIS A 72 -14.79 -8.36 4.76
C HIS A 72 -14.40 -8.31 3.28
N GLN A 73 -15.37 -8.24 2.37
CA GLN A 73 -15.10 -8.14 0.93
C GLN A 73 -14.50 -6.77 0.59
N ILE A 74 -15.04 -5.69 1.16
CA ILE A 74 -14.51 -4.33 1.01
C ILE A 74 -13.06 -4.27 1.52
N PHE A 75 -12.81 -4.86 2.69
CA PHE A 75 -11.48 -4.95 3.28
C PHE A 75 -10.48 -5.69 2.37
N LEU A 76 -10.82 -6.89 1.88
CA LEU A 76 -9.93 -7.67 1.00
C LEU A 76 -9.68 -6.96 -0.33
N LYS A 77 -10.72 -6.37 -0.94
CA LYS A 77 -10.58 -5.56 -2.16
C LYS A 77 -9.69 -4.35 -1.94
N ALA A 78 -9.68 -3.78 -0.74
CA ALA A 78 -8.82 -2.65 -0.40
C ALA A 78 -7.34 -3.03 -0.27
N ILE A 79 -7.04 -4.24 0.20
CA ILE A 79 -5.67 -4.77 0.21
C ILE A 79 -5.14 -4.85 -1.23
N GLY A 80 -5.89 -5.52 -2.11
CA GLY A 80 -5.51 -5.67 -3.52
C GLY A 80 -5.39 -4.33 -4.24
N CYS A 81 -6.25 -3.37 -3.92
CA CYS A 81 -6.18 -2.03 -4.50
C CYS A 81 -4.84 -1.37 -4.20
N ASN A 82 -4.47 -1.27 -2.92
CA ASN A 82 -3.30 -0.50 -2.57
C ASN A 82 -1.99 -1.24 -2.86
N TRP A 83 -2.04 -2.56 -3.01
CA TRP A 83 -0.93 -3.31 -3.61
C TRP A 83 -0.66 -2.82 -5.04
N LEU A 84 -1.68 -2.77 -5.91
CA LEU A 84 -1.53 -2.29 -7.29
C LEU A 84 -1.15 -0.80 -7.37
N VAL A 85 -1.69 0.04 -6.48
CA VAL A 85 -1.30 1.46 -6.39
C VAL A 85 0.18 1.60 -6.05
N CYS A 86 0.68 0.85 -5.06
CA CYS A 86 2.09 0.90 -4.69
C CYS A 86 2.99 0.30 -5.77
N LEU A 87 2.51 -0.73 -6.49
CA LEU A 87 3.21 -1.26 -7.68
C LEU A 87 3.31 -0.21 -8.80
N ALA A 88 2.23 0.53 -9.09
CA ALA A 88 2.27 1.63 -10.07
C ALA A 88 3.31 2.68 -9.68
N VAL A 89 3.34 3.09 -8.41
CA VAL A 89 4.32 4.05 -7.90
C VAL A 89 5.74 3.51 -8.03
N PHE A 90 5.97 2.24 -7.69
CA PHE A 90 7.28 1.59 -7.85
C PHE A 90 7.74 1.60 -9.32
N LEU A 91 6.88 1.16 -10.26
CA LEU A 91 7.18 1.19 -11.69
C LEU A 91 7.46 2.62 -12.20
N GLY A 92 6.71 3.60 -11.70
CA GLY A 92 6.94 5.02 -12.02
C GLY A 92 8.26 5.57 -11.49
N ILE A 93 8.79 5.04 -10.38
CA ILE A 93 10.11 5.43 -9.86
C ILE A 93 11.24 4.74 -10.64
N GLN A 94 11.06 3.48 -11.03
CA GLN A 94 12.06 2.72 -11.79
C GLN A 94 12.24 3.23 -13.23
N ALA A 95 11.20 3.82 -13.82
CA ALA A 95 11.25 4.36 -15.17
C ALA A 95 12.09 5.65 -15.27
N LYS A 96 12.92 5.74 -16.31
CA LYS A 96 13.85 6.88 -16.54
C LYS A 96 13.24 8.00 -17.38
N ASP A 97 12.34 7.67 -18.30
CA ASP A 97 11.66 8.62 -19.19
C ASP A 97 10.17 8.76 -18.86
N LEU A 98 9.54 9.83 -19.37
CA LEU A 98 8.14 10.13 -19.10
C LEU A 98 7.18 9.09 -19.68
N ALA A 99 7.44 8.59 -20.90
CA ALA A 99 6.53 7.65 -21.56
C ALA A 99 6.46 6.33 -20.79
N SER A 100 7.61 5.80 -20.38
CA SER A 100 7.70 4.60 -19.53
C SER A 100 7.02 4.80 -18.16
N LYS A 101 7.12 5.99 -17.56
CA LYS A 101 6.40 6.31 -16.31
C LYS A 101 4.89 6.23 -16.49
N VAL A 102 4.38 6.84 -17.56
CA VAL A 102 2.94 6.85 -17.85
C VAL A 102 2.44 5.43 -18.10
N ILE A 103 3.11 4.67 -18.98
CA ILE A 103 2.70 3.30 -19.32
C ILE A 103 2.83 2.36 -18.10
N GLY A 104 3.91 2.49 -17.32
CA GLY A 104 4.14 1.69 -16.12
C GLY A 104 3.10 1.93 -15.03
N MET A 105 2.66 3.17 -14.85
CA MET A 105 1.58 3.50 -13.90
C MET A 105 0.19 3.14 -14.44
N TRP A 106 -0.02 3.21 -15.77
CA TRP A 106 -1.33 3.01 -16.39
C TRP A 106 -1.90 1.63 -16.09
N TRP A 107 -1.13 0.56 -16.33
CA TRP A 107 -1.66 -0.80 -16.23
C TRP A 107 -2.12 -1.20 -14.83
N PRO A 108 -1.34 -0.99 -13.75
CA PRO A 108 -1.82 -1.34 -12.42
C PRO A 108 -2.99 -0.45 -11.97
N ILE A 109 -3.02 0.83 -12.35
CA ILE A 109 -4.14 1.73 -12.06
C ILE A 109 -5.41 1.26 -12.78
N PHE A 110 -5.31 0.99 -14.08
CA PHE A 110 -6.40 0.45 -14.88
C PHE A 110 -6.93 -0.86 -14.29
N ALA A 111 -6.04 -1.78 -13.91
CA ALA A 111 -6.41 -3.07 -13.35
C ALA A 111 -7.25 -2.93 -12.07
N PHE A 112 -6.84 -2.11 -11.09
CA PHE A 112 -7.62 -1.99 -9.86
C PHE A 112 -8.98 -1.31 -10.09
N VAL A 113 -9.06 -0.40 -11.07
CA VAL A 113 -10.32 0.29 -11.43
C VAL A 113 -11.30 -0.69 -12.08
N VAL A 114 -10.85 -1.45 -13.08
CA VAL A 114 -11.71 -2.41 -13.81
C VAL A 114 -12.11 -3.59 -12.94
N LEU A 115 -11.23 -4.07 -12.07
CA LEU A 115 -11.55 -5.10 -11.07
C LEU A 115 -12.46 -4.58 -9.95
N GLY A 116 -12.75 -3.28 -9.92
CA GLY A 116 -13.64 -2.67 -8.95
C GLY A 116 -13.08 -2.72 -7.52
N LEU A 117 -11.76 -2.62 -7.36
CA LEU A 117 -11.12 -2.64 -6.05
C LEU A 117 -11.38 -1.35 -5.26
N GLU A 118 -11.15 -1.41 -3.95
CA GLU A 118 -11.52 -0.35 -3.00
C GLU A 118 -10.34 0.57 -2.70
N HIS A 119 -10.38 1.80 -3.22
CA HIS A 119 -9.38 2.82 -2.91
C HIS A 119 -10.02 3.89 -2.02
N VAL A 120 -9.52 4.06 -0.80
CA VAL A 120 -10.13 4.97 0.18
C VAL A 120 -10.24 6.40 -0.37
N VAL A 121 -9.19 6.91 -1.01
CA VAL A 121 -9.18 8.30 -1.53
C VAL A 121 -10.09 8.47 -2.74
N ALA A 122 -10.15 7.49 -3.65
CA ALA A 122 -11.08 7.59 -4.78
C ALA A 122 -12.53 7.50 -4.29
N ASN A 123 -12.78 6.64 -3.31
CA ASN A 123 -14.11 6.48 -2.72
C ASN A 123 -14.54 7.73 -1.94
N MET A 124 -13.62 8.53 -1.37
CA MET A 124 -13.98 9.81 -0.75
C MET A 124 -14.71 10.73 -1.73
N PHE A 125 -14.31 10.74 -3.00
CA PHE A 125 -15.02 11.49 -4.04
C PHE A 125 -16.31 10.77 -4.48
N TYR A 126 -16.22 9.52 -4.94
CA TYR A 126 -17.37 8.83 -5.53
C TYR A 126 -18.52 8.62 -4.54
N MET A 127 -18.23 8.29 -3.28
CA MET A 127 -19.28 8.06 -2.28
C MET A 127 -19.89 9.38 -1.81
N SER A 128 -19.11 10.44 -1.71
CA SER A 128 -19.65 11.78 -1.46
C SER A 128 -20.58 12.23 -2.58
N LEU A 129 -20.22 11.96 -3.84
CA LEU A 129 -21.08 12.25 -5.00
C LEU A 129 -22.37 11.41 -5.00
N ALA A 130 -22.27 10.12 -4.68
CA ALA A 130 -23.43 9.24 -4.57
C ALA A 130 -24.39 9.67 -3.45
N ILE A 131 -23.86 10.11 -2.30
CA ILE A 131 -24.64 10.67 -1.19
C ILE A 131 -25.32 11.98 -1.62
N TRP A 132 -24.61 12.86 -2.34
CA TRP A 132 -25.18 14.09 -2.89
C TRP A 132 -26.36 13.82 -3.82
N LEU A 133 -26.23 12.83 -4.70
CA LEU A 133 -27.27 12.40 -5.64
C LEU A 133 -28.41 11.58 -4.99
N LYS A 134 -28.35 11.40 -3.66
CA LYS A 134 -29.35 10.69 -2.84
C LYS A 134 -29.53 9.23 -3.24
N THR A 135 -28.43 8.51 -3.45
CA THR A 135 -28.44 7.06 -3.62
C THR A 135 -29.22 6.38 -2.48
N PRO A 136 -30.22 5.53 -2.79
CA PRO A 136 -30.96 4.79 -1.76
C PRO A 136 -30.04 3.95 -0.88
N ASP A 137 -30.36 3.84 0.40
CA ASP A 137 -29.65 3.04 1.41
C ASP A 137 -28.18 3.43 1.66
N LEU A 138 -27.64 4.43 0.97
CA LEU A 138 -26.30 4.95 1.21
C LEU A 138 -26.34 6.18 2.11
N THR A 139 -26.04 5.98 3.39
CA THR A 139 -25.88 7.07 4.35
C THR A 139 -24.40 7.36 4.62
N VAL A 140 -24.10 8.56 5.11
CA VAL A 140 -22.74 8.93 5.55
C VAL A 140 -22.25 7.95 6.64
N GLY A 141 -23.11 7.61 7.59
CA GLY A 141 -22.78 6.66 8.67
C GLY A 141 -22.47 5.26 8.13
N LEU A 142 -23.29 4.75 7.20
CA LEU A 142 -23.02 3.48 6.54
C LEU A 142 -21.69 3.50 5.79
N TYR A 143 -21.44 4.56 5.01
CA TYR A 143 -20.19 4.68 4.26
C TYR A 143 -18.97 4.71 5.20
N ILE A 144 -19.02 5.46 6.30
CA ILE A 144 -17.91 5.51 7.25
C ILE A 144 -17.64 4.13 7.85
N TRP A 145 -18.68 3.48 8.38
CA TRP A 145 -18.56 2.20 9.08
C TRP A 145 -18.18 1.03 8.17
N LYS A 146 -18.93 0.87 7.07
CA LYS A 146 -18.83 -0.30 6.19
C LYS A 146 -17.83 -0.10 5.06
N GLY A 147 -17.54 1.15 4.69
CA GLY A 147 -16.70 1.50 3.55
C GLY A 147 -15.36 2.04 3.95
N MET A 148 -15.36 3.25 4.51
CA MET A 148 -14.17 4.06 4.73
C MET A 148 -13.19 3.39 5.71
N ILE A 149 -13.67 2.90 6.86
CA ILE A 149 -12.82 2.23 7.86
C ILE A 149 -12.15 0.97 7.29
N PRO A 150 -12.89 -0.06 6.81
CA PRO A 150 -12.27 -1.27 6.29
C PRO A 150 -11.41 -0.99 5.04
N ALA A 151 -11.80 -0.05 4.18
CA ALA A 151 -10.96 0.33 3.04
C ALA A 151 -9.64 0.99 3.47
N THR A 152 -9.67 1.85 4.50
CA THR A 152 -8.46 2.49 5.04
C THR A 152 -7.50 1.45 5.60
N ILE A 153 -7.99 0.53 6.43
CA ILE A 153 -7.18 -0.53 7.04
C ILE A 153 -6.62 -1.46 5.95
N GLY A 154 -7.47 -1.88 5.01
CA GLY A 154 -7.04 -2.70 3.88
C GLY A 154 -5.99 -2.01 3.01
N ASN A 155 -6.15 -0.71 2.72
CA ASN A 155 -5.15 0.04 1.98
C ASN A 155 -3.82 0.15 2.76
N ILE A 156 -3.85 0.40 4.08
CA ILE A 156 -2.65 0.42 4.92
C ILE A 156 -1.90 -0.91 4.81
N ILE A 157 -2.60 -2.04 4.93
CA ILE A 157 -2.01 -3.38 4.82
C ILE A 157 -1.47 -3.63 3.41
N GLY A 158 -2.26 -3.33 2.38
CA GLY A 158 -1.90 -3.52 0.97
C GLY A 158 -0.63 -2.78 0.55
N GLY A 159 -0.48 -1.53 0.96
CA GLY A 159 0.71 -0.74 0.60
C GLY A 159 1.87 -0.85 1.58
N GLY A 160 1.56 -0.95 2.87
CA GLY A 160 2.56 -1.08 3.92
C GLY A 160 3.21 -2.46 3.91
N MET A 161 2.41 -3.51 4.11
CA MET A 161 2.93 -4.86 4.31
C MET A 161 3.41 -5.50 3.01
N PHE A 162 2.57 -5.55 1.98
CA PHE A 162 2.91 -6.30 0.75
C PHE A 162 3.97 -5.62 -0.12
N VAL A 163 4.15 -4.31 0.01
CA VAL A 163 5.08 -3.55 -0.83
C VAL A 163 6.17 -2.89 0.00
N GLY A 164 5.81 -2.12 1.03
CA GLY A 164 6.78 -1.45 1.90
C GLY A 164 7.72 -2.40 2.66
N VAL A 165 7.16 -3.40 3.36
CA VAL A 165 7.95 -4.41 4.10
C VAL A 165 8.68 -5.33 3.13
N TYR A 166 8.02 -5.78 2.07
CA TYR A 166 8.64 -6.67 1.08
C TYR A 166 9.90 -6.06 0.44
N TYR A 167 9.79 -4.83 -0.07
CA TYR A 167 10.96 -4.17 -0.68
C TYR A 167 12.03 -3.81 0.33
N TRP A 168 11.64 -3.42 1.54
CA TRP A 168 12.60 -3.21 2.61
C TRP A 168 13.36 -4.50 2.95
N TYR A 169 12.67 -5.63 3.04
CA TYR A 169 13.30 -6.93 3.29
C TYR A 169 14.28 -7.33 2.18
N MET A 170 13.89 -7.16 0.91
CA MET A 170 14.72 -7.57 -0.22
C MET A 170 15.94 -6.66 -0.46
N TYR A 171 15.83 -5.37 -0.19
CA TYR A 171 16.84 -4.39 -0.63
C TYR A 171 17.51 -3.59 0.47
N LEU A 172 17.00 -3.59 1.71
CA LEU A 172 17.50 -2.72 2.79
C LEU A 172 17.82 -3.45 4.11
N PHE A 173 17.43 -4.72 4.27
CA PHE A 173 17.50 -5.40 5.58
C PHE A 173 18.92 -5.69 6.09
N ASP A 174 19.90 -5.94 5.21
CA ASP A 174 21.31 -6.20 5.57
C ASP A 174 22.26 -5.21 4.88
N GLU A 175 21.74 -4.08 4.39
CA GLU A 175 22.54 -3.04 3.75
C GLU A 175 22.96 -1.99 4.76
N ASP A 176 24.22 -1.55 4.64
CA ASP A 176 24.75 -0.45 5.45
C ASP A 176 23.89 0.81 5.27
N PRO A 177 23.84 1.70 6.28
CA PRO A 177 23.08 2.93 6.18
C PRO A 177 23.45 3.71 4.91
N VAL A 178 22.48 3.88 4.00
CA VAL A 178 22.70 4.64 2.77
C VAL A 178 23.20 6.04 3.13
N LYS A 179 24.44 6.34 2.72
CA LYS A 179 25.09 7.64 2.92
C LYS A 179 24.37 8.70 2.08
N ILE A 180 24.07 9.83 2.70
CA ILE A 180 23.54 11.02 2.02
C ILE A 180 24.69 12.01 1.93
N ASP A 181 25.09 12.39 0.71
CA ASP A 181 26.21 13.31 0.46
C ASP A 181 27.54 12.87 1.10
N GLY A 182 27.78 11.55 1.16
CA GLY A 182 29.00 10.96 1.72
C GLY A 182 29.02 10.84 3.25
N VAL A 183 28.00 11.35 3.94
CA VAL A 183 27.83 11.26 5.40
C VAL A 183 26.72 10.27 5.73
N GLU A 184 26.86 9.53 6.83
CA GLU A 184 25.74 8.71 7.33
C GLU A 184 24.56 9.60 7.71
N TYR A 185 23.35 9.08 7.48
CA TYR A 185 22.13 9.81 7.77
C TYR A 185 22.04 10.14 9.28
N GLN A 186 22.17 11.43 9.63
CA GLN A 186 22.11 11.91 11.02
C GLN A 186 20.69 12.24 11.51
N GLY A 187 19.65 11.72 10.86
CA GLY A 187 18.28 12.02 11.28
C GLY A 187 17.90 11.33 12.59
N PRO A 188 16.67 11.57 13.09
CA PRO A 188 16.23 10.98 14.34
C PRO A 188 16.15 9.46 14.19
N HIS A 189 17.15 8.76 14.74
CA HIS A 189 17.13 7.31 14.88
C HIS A 189 16.04 6.95 15.89
N VAL A 190 15.05 6.20 15.44
CA VAL A 190 14.25 5.40 16.37
C VAL A 190 15.19 4.28 16.83
N ASP A 191 15.35 4.07 18.14
CA ASP A 191 16.14 2.96 18.72
C ASP A 191 15.52 1.59 18.36
N SER A 192 15.59 1.21 17.08
CA SER A 192 15.26 -0.12 16.56
C SER A 192 16.51 -1.02 16.53
N HIS A 193 17.70 -0.43 16.71
CA HIS A 193 18.99 -1.11 16.65
C HIS A 193 19.13 -2.27 17.64
N MET A 194 18.43 -2.27 18.78
CA MET A 194 18.56 -3.37 19.77
C MET A 194 17.78 -4.64 19.41
N HIS A 195 16.65 -4.53 18.69
CA HIS A 195 15.86 -5.70 18.28
C HIS A 195 16.27 -6.25 16.90
N MET A 196 16.71 -5.37 16.00
CA MET A 196 17.06 -5.73 14.62
C MET A 196 18.45 -6.38 14.53
N HIS A 197 19.46 -5.90 15.27
CA HIS A 197 20.75 -6.60 15.38
C HIS A 197 20.58 -7.98 16.03
N PHE A 198 19.66 -8.12 16.98
CA PHE A 198 19.40 -9.41 17.63
C PHE A 198 18.85 -10.44 16.64
N LEU A 199 17.95 -10.03 15.74
CA LEU A 199 17.39 -10.90 14.69
C LEU A 199 18.39 -11.18 13.56
N ALA A 200 19.16 -10.16 13.13
CA ALA A 200 20.18 -10.31 12.10
C ALA A 200 21.36 -11.18 12.56
N ASN A 201 21.85 -10.99 13.80
CA ASN A 201 22.89 -11.85 14.37
C ASN A 201 22.38 -13.28 14.60
N ARG A 202 21.12 -13.46 15.01
CA ARG A 202 20.53 -14.79 15.18
C ARG A 202 20.46 -15.54 13.84
N ASN A 203 20.12 -14.86 12.75
CA ASN A 203 20.09 -15.47 11.42
C ASN A 203 21.50 -15.77 10.88
N LYS A 204 22.45 -14.82 11.03
CA LYS A 204 23.86 -15.03 10.64
C LYS A 204 24.48 -16.21 11.39
N SER A 205 24.22 -16.36 12.69
CA SER A 205 24.70 -17.52 13.48
C SER A 205 24.12 -18.86 12.99
N THR A 206 22.81 -18.93 12.71
CA THR A 206 22.21 -20.18 12.19
C THR A 206 22.71 -20.57 10.81
N VAL A 207 22.96 -19.60 9.92
CA VAL A 207 23.48 -19.89 8.57
C VAL A 207 24.93 -20.39 8.64
N THR A 208 25.79 -19.78 9.46
CA THR A 208 27.16 -20.28 9.68
C THR A 208 27.19 -21.64 10.38
N ASP A 209 26.23 -21.92 11.27
CA ASP A 209 26.10 -23.22 11.93
C ASP A 209 25.60 -24.32 10.97
N GLU A 210 24.76 -23.99 9.98
CA GLU A 210 24.34 -24.91 8.92
C GLU A 210 25.44 -25.17 7.89
N GLU A 211 26.14 -24.13 7.42
CA GLU A 211 27.27 -24.29 6.48
C GLU A 211 28.39 -25.14 7.08
N SER A 212 28.76 -24.90 8.34
CA SER A 212 29.77 -25.71 9.04
C SER A 212 29.33 -27.16 9.30
N ARG A 213 28.02 -27.43 9.46
CA ARG A 213 27.48 -28.80 9.51
C ARG A 213 27.54 -29.51 8.17
N ILE A 214 27.31 -28.80 7.07
CA ILE A 214 27.34 -29.38 5.72
C ILE A 214 28.79 -29.69 5.32
N GLU A 215 29.73 -28.80 5.64
CA GLU A 215 31.15 -29.02 5.36
C GLU A 215 31.79 -30.12 6.21
N SER A 216 31.28 -30.37 7.42
CA SER A 216 31.77 -31.44 8.31
C SER A 216 31.05 -32.78 8.13
N ALA A 217 30.02 -32.86 7.26
CA ALA A 217 29.32 -34.11 6.99
C ALA A 217 30.21 -35.04 6.15
N PRO A 218 30.56 -36.25 6.64
CA PRO A 218 31.39 -37.17 5.88
C PRO A 218 30.65 -37.65 4.63
N VAL A 219 31.24 -37.40 3.46
CA VAL A 219 30.76 -37.90 2.17
C VAL A 219 31.02 -39.40 2.10
N SER A 220 30.07 -40.22 2.52
CA SER A 220 30.12 -41.66 2.31
C SER A 220 29.83 -41.97 0.84
N VAL A 221 30.88 -42.15 0.03
CA VAL A 221 30.74 -42.67 -1.33
C VAL A 221 30.38 -44.16 -1.24
N PRO A 222 29.25 -44.61 -1.80
CA PRO A 222 28.91 -46.04 -1.84
C PRO A 222 29.97 -46.80 -2.64
N ALA A 223 30.44 -47.92 -2.09
CA ALA A 223 31.51 -48.76 -2.67
C ALA A 223 31.18 -49.40 -4.04
N SER A 224 30.02 -49.09 -4.64
CA SER A 224 29.56 -49.63 -5.93
C SER A 224 30.05 -48.86 -7.17
N VAL A 225 30.84 -47.79 -7.01
CA VAL A 225 31.28 -46.94 -8.15
C VAL A 225 32.74 -47.14 -8.56
N LEU A 226 33.54 -47.90 -7.80
CA LEU A 226 34.99 -48.09 -8.06
C LEU A 226 35.35 -49.37 -8.84
N ALA A 227 34.40 -50.03 -9.49
CA ALA A 227 34.68 -51.19 -10.34
C ALA A 227 34.02 -51.05 -11.72
N LYS A 228 34.75 -50.43 -12.66
CA LYS A 228 34.77 -50.74 -14.10
C LYS A 228 35.91 -50.00 -14.77
#